data_AF-A0A353EAY0-F1
#
_entry.id   AF-A0A353EAY0-F1
#
_cell.length_a   1.000
_cell.length_b   1.000
_cell.length_c   1.000
_cell.angle_alpha   90.00
_cell.angle_beta   90.00
_cell.angle_gamma   90.00
#
_symmetry.space_group_name_H-M   'P 1'
#
loop_
_entity.id
_entity.type
_entity.pdbx_description
1 polymer ?
#
loop_
_entity_poly.entity_id
_entity_poly.type
_entity_poly.pdbx_seq_one_letter_code
_entity_poly.pdbx_strand_id
1 'polypeptide(L)' 'MSIKAVFPFIGTLQQYSATKLTQDFIAGLIVSIMVIPQSLAYAMLAGLPPEHGLYASI' A
#
# COMPACT_ATOMS: atom_id res chain seq x y z
N MET A 1 -13.85 -7.42 26.48
CA MET A 1 -13.09 -6.64 25.47
C MET A 1 -13.97 -6.53 24.23
N SER A 2 -14.33 -5.33 23.79
CA SER A 2 -15.30 -5.14 22.69
C SER A 2 -14.65 -5.54 21.36
N ILE A 3 -15.36 -6.29 20.50
CA ILE A 3 -14.82 -6.84 19.25
C ILE A 3 -14.26 -5.76 18.31
N LYS A 4 -14.81 -4.54 18.39
CA LYS A 4 -14.34 -3.35 17.66
C LYS A 4 -12.96 -2.85 18.11
N ALA A 5 -12.55 -3.15 19.33
CA ALA A 5 -11.21 -2.80 19.83
C ALA A 5 -10.13 -3.77 19.34
N VAL A 6 -10.52 -4.99 18.99
CA VAL A 6 -9.61 -6.01 18.41
C VAL A 6 -9.55 -5.87 16.89
N PHE A 7 -10.65 -5.47 16.26
CA PHE A 7 -10.77 -5.33 14.81
C PHE A 7 -11.26 -3.92 14.42
N PRO A 8 -10.37 -2.90 14.42
CA PRO A 8 -10.76 -1.50 14.17
C PRO A 8 -11.28 -1.27 12.75
N PHE A 9 -10.91 -2.12 11.79
CA PHE A 9 -11.33 -2.02 10.39
C PHE A 9 -12.83 -2.26 10.15
N ILE A 10 -13.53 -2.88 11.11
CA ILE A 10 -14.97 -3.17 10.98
C ILE A 10 -15.78 -1.86 10.88
N GLY A 11 -15.41 -0.84 11.64
CA GLY A 11 -16.09 0.46 11.58
C GLY A 11 -15.88 1.16 10.23
N THR A 12 -14.68 1.04 9.66
CA THR A 12 -14.33 1.65 8.37
C THR A 12 -15.01 0.96 7.20
N LEU A 13 -15.15 -0.37 7.24
CA LEU A 13 -15.88 -1.16 6.24
C LEU A 13 -17.38 -0.83 6.22
N GLN A 14 -18.01 -0.66 7.39
CA GLN A 14 -19.43 -0.33 7.48
C GLN A 14 -19.78 1.04 6.87
N GLN A 15 -18.81 1.96 6.79
CA GLN A 15 -18.96 3.31 6.23
C GLN A 15 -18.29 3.46 4.86
N TYR A 16 -17.95 2.33 4.23
CA TYR A 16 -17.28 2.31 2.94
C TYR A 16 -18.30 2.50 1.81
N SER A 17 -18.01 3.40 0.87
CA SER A 17 -18.89 3.73 -0.24
C SER A 17 -18.25 3.40 -1.59
N ALA A 18 -19.07 3.25 -2.62
CA ALA A 18 -18.58 3.00 -3.99
C ALA A 18 -17.66 4.13 -4.49
N THR A 19 -17.90 5.38 -4.06
CA THR A 19 -17.01 6.51 -4.38
C THR A 19 -15.62 6.34 -3.77
N LYS A 20 -15.54 5.89 -2.50
CA LYS A 20 -14.26 5.60 -1.84
C LYS A 20 -13.54 4.45 -2.54
N LEU A 21 -14.27 3.42 -2.98
CA LEU A 21 -13.68 2.31 -3.74
C LEU A 21 -12.98 2.79 -5.02
N THR A 22 -13.64 3.63 -5.81
CA THR A 22 -13.04 4.17 -7.04
C THR A 22 -11.84 5.06 -6.75
N GLN A 23 -11.90 5.88 -5.68
CA GLN A 23 -10.79 6.73 -5.25
C GLN A 23 -9.58 5.89 -4.80
N ASP A 24 -9.82 4.89 -3.96
CA ASP A 24 -8.79 3.96 -3.47
C ASP A 24 -8.18 3.15 -4.61
N PHE A 25 -8.97 2.76 -5.60
CA PHE A 25 -8.47 2.07 -6.79
C PHE A 25 -7.51 2.94 -7.60
N ILE A 26 -7.90 4.19 -7.89
CA ILE A 26 -7.04 5.13 -8.61
C ILE A 26 -5.77 5.44 -7.80
N ALA A 27 -5.92 5.67 -6.49
CA ALA A 27 -4.80 5.91 -5.59
C ALA A 27 -3.85 4.70 -5.55
N GLY A 28 -4.39 3.48 -5.47
CA GLY A 28 -3.63 2.24 -5.48
C GLY A 28 -2.84 2.05 -6.77
N LEU A 29 -3.44 2.38 -7.92
CA LEU A 29 -2.73 2.34 -9.22
C LEU A 29 -1.56 3.32 -9.24
N ILE A 30 -1.78 4.57 -8.81
CA ILE A 30 -0.74 5.60 -8.78
C ILE A 30 0.40 5.17 -7.85
N VAL A 31 0.07 4.72 -6.63
CA VAL A 31 1.06 4.27 -5.66
C VAL A 31 1.86 3.08 -6.20
N SER A 32 1.21 2.10 -6.82
CA SER A 32 1.88 0.93 -7.39
C SER A 32 2.92 1.33 -8.44
N ILE A 33 2.59 2.29 -9.31
CA ILE A 33 3.52 2.81 -10.31
C ILE A 33 4.68 3.55 -9.66
N MET A 34 4.42 4.34 -8.61
CA MET A 34 5.45 5.12 -7.90
C MET A 34 6.41 4.25 -7.07
N VAL A 35 5.95 3.12 -6.55
CA VAL A 35 6.76 2.23 -5.71
C VAL A 35 7.91 1.59 -6.49
N ILE A 36 7.74 1.31 -7.79
CA ILE A 36 8.79 0.71 -8.63
C ILE A 36 10.08 1.56 -8.65
N PRO A 37 10.09 2.83 -9.10
CA PRO A 37 11.31 3.62 -9.12
C PRO A 37 11.82 3.93 -7.70
N GLN A 38 10.93 4.12 -6.73
CA GLN A 38 11.32 4.41 -5.34
C GLN A 38 12.08 3.24 -4.71
N SER A 39 11.61 2.02 -4.93
CA SER A 39 12.22 0.83 -4.33
C SER A 39 13.55 0.46 -4.97
N LEU A 40 13.67 0.62 -6.29
CA LEU A 40 14.93 0.52 -7.00
C LEU A 40 15.95 1.53 -6.45
N ALA A 41 15.54 2.78 -6.25
CA ALA A 41 16.41 3.81 -5.68
C ALA A 41 16.90 3.42 -4.28
N TYR A 42 16.03 2.86 -3.42
CA TYR A 42 16.44 2.39 -2.11
C TYR A 42 17.39 1.19 -2.14
N ALA A 43 17.17 0.22 -3.05
CA ALA A 43 18.10 -0.90 -3.22
C ALA A 43 19.49 -0.43 -3.68
N MET A 44 19.53 0.51 -4.63
CA MET A 44 20.77 1.11 -5.10
C MET A 44 21.50 1.89 -4.00
N LEU A 45 20.77 2.65 -3.15
CA LEU A 45 21.34 3.33 -1.98
C LEU A 45 21.91 2.35 -0.95
N ALA A 46 21.30 1.18 -0.80
CA ALA A 46 21.80 0.11 0.06
C ALA A 46 22.96 -0.70 -0.55
N GLY A 47 23.38 -0.38 -1.78
CA GLY A 47 24.43 -1.12 -2.51
C GLY A 47 24.00 -2.49 -3.01
N LEU A 48 22.69 -2.77 -3.04
CA LEU A 48 22.11 -4.03 -3.50
C LEU A 48 21.72 -3.95 -4.99
N PRO A 49 21.64 -5.11 -5.69
CA PRO A 49 21.06 -5.15 -7.02
C PRO A 49 19.63 -4.60 -7.03
N PRO A 50 19.24 -3.79 -8.04
CA PRO A 50 17.93 -3.12 -8.08
C PRO A 50 16.72 -4.06 -7.94
N GLU A 51 16.82 -5.32 -8.39
CA GLU A 51 15.76 -6.33 -8.22
C GLU A 51 15.38 -6.59 -6.75
N HIS A 52 16.30 -6.38 -5.81
CA HIS A 52 16.02 -6.52 -4.38
C HIS A 52 15.06 -5.44 -3.87
N GLY A 53 15.04 -4.27 -4.51
CA GLY A 53 14.07 -3.21 -4.22
C GLY A 53 12.65 -3.63 -4.55
N LEU A 54 12.47 -4.34 -5.67
CA LEU A 54 11.18 -4.87 -6.08
C LEU A 54 10.66 -5.93 -5.10
N TYR A 55 11.52 -6.84 -4.62
CA TYR A 55 11.12 -7.86 -3.65
C TYR A 55 10.75 -7.30 -2.28
N ALA A 56 11.39 -6.21 -1.84
CA ALA A 56 11.06 -5.57 -0.56
C ALA A 56 9.77 -4.74 -0.61
N SER A 57 9.24 -4.49 -1.81
CA SER A 57 8.07 -3.63 -2.04
C SER A 57 6.77 -4.39 -2.28
N ILE A 58 6.83 -5.72 -2.27
CA ILE A 58 5.69 -6.65 -2.40
C ILE A 58 5.59 -7.42 -1.09
#